data_AF-A0A535DXW5-F1
#
_entry.id   AF-A0A535DXW5-F1
#
_cell.length_a   1.000
_cell.length_b   1.000
_cell.length_c   1.000
_cell.angle_alpha   90.00
_cell.angle_beta   90.00
_cell.angle_gamma   90.00
#
_symmetry.space_group_name_H-M   'P 1'
#
loop_
_entity.id
_entity.type
_entity.pdbx_description
1 polymer ?
#
loop_
_entity_poly.entity_id
_entity_poly.type
_entity_poly.pdbx_seq_one_letter_code
_entity_poly.pdbx_strand_id
1 'polypeptide(L)'
;MGRKADHIRINLQEDVRAKGVDSGLAEYRFLHQALPELDLGTVDTSVRVLGRRLAAPLLISSMTGGTAQARTINRTLAEVAQARGLAMGLGSGRALLEHPDVQDTFDVRPVAPDALLLANLGAVQLNKGVTVDDCRRLVRRLGADALVLHLNPLQEALQPEGDVAFGGLLARIEALCGRLEVPVVVKEVGWGIAPDTVRRLVDAGVAAVDVAGAGGTSWSEVERHRIDDPVRSRVAAAFAGWGISTAEALRLARAAAPDTPVFASGGIRTGLDVAKAMALGADLVGLARPFLLAADEGPGAADDLALELVEVLRIAMFCVGAGAIAELRGTPRLLREGEEPAAQGLAQLTYRTAGPGEFIDITDDVARVLRLAGARRGLVHVYSRHTTAAVRVNENEPLLLADFRRFLTGVAPAGGAYEHDDMTRRVDVPADEPINGHAHCQHLLLGASETLPIVDGRLALGRWQRLFLIELCSARERQVVVQVIAT
;
A
#
# COMPACT_ATOMS: atom_id res chain seq x y z
N MET A 1 16.93 35.49 18.49
CA MET A 1 17.36 34.34 17.66
C MET A 1 16.31 34.17 16.56
N GLY A 2 16.70 33.81 15.33
CA GLY A 2 15.75 33.74 14.22
C GLY A 2 14.91 32.46 14.23
N ARG A 3 13.69 32.51 13.66
CA ARG A 3 12.72 31.38 13.55
C ARG A 3 13.36 30.01 13.27
N LYS A 4 14.30 29.97 12.31
CA LYS A 4 14.97 28.72 11.90
C LYS A 4 15.84 28.12 13.00
N ALA A 5 16.52 28.94 13.80
CA ALA A 5 17.31 28.45 14.91
C ALA A 5 16.42 27.88 16.03
N ASP A 6 15.26 28.51 16.27
CA ASP A 6 14.27 28.02 17.23
C ASP A 6 13.69 26.67 16.80
N HIS A 7 13.34 26.51 15.51
CA HIS A 7 12.85 25.24 14.99
C HIS A 7 13.85 24.09 15.18
N ILE A 8 15.15 24.33 14.93
CA ILE A 8 16.20 23.32 15.18
C ILE A 8 16.26 22.99 16.67
N ARG A 9 16.45 24.02 17.52
CA ARG A 9 16.58 23.86 18.97
C ARG A 9 15.40 23.09 19.56
N ILE A 10 14.16 23.48 19.21
CA ILE A 10 12.93 22.88 19.73
C ILE A 10 12.81 21.42 19.29
N ASN A 11 13.13 21.09 18.04
CA ASN A 11 13.07 19.70 17.57
C ASN A 11 14.11 18.80 18.26
N LEU A 12 15.27 19.35 18.63
CA LEU A 12 16.34 18.65 19.34
C LEU A 12 16.03 18.48 20.83
N GLN A 13 15.49 19.52 21.48
CA GLN A 13 15.47 19.62 22.95
C GLN A 13 14.09 19.40 23.57
N GLU A 14 13.00 19.64 22.83
CA GLU A 14 11.64 19.60 23.37
C GLU A 14 10.88 18.35 22.94
N ASP A 15 9.84 18.00 23.70
CA ASP A 15 8.86 17.00 23.27
C ASP A 15 7.88 17.60 22.26
N VAL A 16 8.18 17.33 20.98
CA VAL A 16 7.38 17.76 19.82
C VAL A 16 6.66 16.58 19.15
N ARG A 17 6.52 15.44 19.83
CA ARG A 17 5.78 14.30 19.28
C ARG A 17 4.29 14.62 19.21
N ALA A 18 3.64 14.18 18.13
CA ALA A 18 2.20 14.23 18.03
C ALA A 18 1.51 13.56 19.24
N LYS A 19 0.35 14.09 19.64
CA LYS A 19 -0.38 13.68 20.86
C LYS A 19 -1.72 13.07 20.48
N GLY A 20 -1.94 11.80 20.82
CA GLY A 20 -3.20 11.11 20.52
C GLY A 20 -3.32 10.58 19.08
N VAL A 21 -2.24 10.65 18.29
CA VAL A 21 -2.12 10.02 16.96
C VAL A 21 -0.71 9.46 16.80
N ASP A 22 -0.60 8.23 16.29
CA ASP A 22 0.67 7.62 15.86
C ASP A 22 0.67 7.47 14.32
N SER A 23 1.82 7.06 13.77
CA SER A 23 2.01 6.80 12.35
C SER A 23 1.08 5.73 11.77
N GLY A 24 0.44 4.91 12.63
CA GLY A 24 -0.42 3.79 12.23
C GLY A 24 0.35 2.57 11.73
N LEU A 25 1.69 2.63 11.63
CA LEU A 25 2.51 1.50 11.18
C LEU A 25 2.62 0.40 12.24
N ALA A 26 2.41 0.72 13.51
CA ALA A 26 2.34 -0.25 14.60
C ALA A 26 1.18 -1.25 14.41
N GLU A 27 0.10 -0.83 13.76
CA GLU A 27 -1.07 -1.67 13.45
C GLU A 27 -0.77 -2.72 12.37
N TYR A 28 0.43 -2.75 11.79
CA TYR A 28 0.78 -3.72 10.77
C TYR A 28 1.89 -4.66 11.25
N ARG A 29 1.79 -5.93 10.88
CA ARG A 29 2.79 -6.97 11.14
C ARG A 29 3.08 -7.77 9.89
N PHE A 30 4.32 -8.22 9.76
CA PHE A 30 4.68 -9.17 8.71
C PHE A 30 4.41 -10.60 9.15
N LEU A 31 3.84 -11.40 8.26
CA LEU A 31 3.85 -12.85 8.33
C LEU A 31 5.24 -13.36 7.99
N HIS A 32 5.95 -13.78 9.03
CA HIS A 32 7.29 -14.35 8.89
C HIS A 32 7.30 -15.54 7.92
N GLN A 33 8.28 -15.54 7.02
CA GLN A 33 8.63 -16.65 6.16
C GLN A 33 9.82 -17.39 6.77
N ALA A 34 9.55 -18.53 7.41
CA ALA A 34 10.58 -19.34 8.06
C ALA A 34 11.51 -20.05 7.05
N LEU A 35 11.08 -20.20 5.80
CA LEU A 35 11.85 -20.74 4.70
C LEU A 35 11.84 -19.74 3.53
N PRO A 36 12.71 -18.71 3.53
CA PRO A 36 12.72 -17.67 2.49
C PRO A 36 13.07 -18.18 1.09
N GLU A 37 13.81 -19.29 0.98
CA GLU A 37 14.36 -19.80 -0.29
C GLU A 37 15.17 -18.75 -1.07
N LEU A 38 15.79 -17.81 -0.35
CA LEU A 38 16.67 -16.78 -0.88
C LEU A 38 17.86 -16.55 0.06
N ASP A 39 18.97 -16.02 -0.46
CA ASP A 39 20.15 -15.70 0.33
C ASP A 39 20.12 -14.22 0.75
N LEU A 40 20.36 -13.93 2.04
CA LEU A 40 20.32 -12.56 2.57
C LEU A 40 21.24 -11.59 1.80
N GLY A 41 22.42 -12.06 1.38
CA GLY A 41 23.38 -11.25 0.62
C GLY A 41 22.93 -10.89 -0.81
N THR A 42 21.87 -11.53 -1.32
CA THR A 42 21.32 -11.28 -2.67
C THR A 42 20.13 -10.33 -2.66
N VAL A 43 19.63 -9.94 -1.48
CA VAL A 43 18.49 -9.04 -1.32
C VAL A 43 18.84 -7.62 -1.81
N ASP A 44 18.16 -7.18 -2.86
CA ASP A 44 18.34 -5.86 -3.48
C ASP A 44 17.35 -4.84 -2.91
N THR A 45 17.88 -3.88 -2.14
CA THR A 45 17.12 -2.75 -1.60
C THR A 45 17.00 -1.59 -2.59
N SER A 46 17.62 -1.66 -3.77
CA SER A 46 17.70 -0.52 -4.69
C SER A 46 16.35 -0.20 -5.34
N VAL A 47 16.14 1.09 -5.62
CA VAL A 47 14.93 1.59 -6.31
C VAL A 47 15.28 2.62 -7.38
N ARG A 48 14.32 2.88 -8.28
CA ARG A 48 14.39 4.01 -9.22
C ARG A 48 13.26 4.98 -8.93
N VAL A 49 13.61 6.22 -8.62
CA VAL A 49 12.65 7.28 -8.28
C VAL A 49 13.11 8.58 -8.94
N LEU A 50 12.18 9.31 -9.57
CA LEU A 50 12.45 10.57 -10.28
C LEU A 50 13.65 10.49 -11.25
N GLY A 51 13.79 9.36 -11.95
CA GLY A 51 14.86 9.14 -12.94
C GLY A 51 16.23 8.79 -12.37
N ARG A 52 16.40 8.71 -11.03
CA ARG A 52 17.65 8.31 -10.37
C ARG A 52 17.54 6.91 -9.77
N ARG A 53 18.65 6.18 -9.74
CA ARG A 53 18.76 4.92 -8.98
C ARG A 53 19.31 5.24 -7.58
N LEU A 54 18.64 4.74 -6.55
CA LEU A 54 19.05 4.83 -5.15
C LEU A 54 19.42 3.43 -4.65
N ALA A 55 20.37 3.34 -3.72
CA ALA A 55 20.77 2.05 -3.13
C ALA A 55 19.73 1.50 -2.13
N ALA A 56 18.91 2.38 -1.58
CA ALA A 56 17.78 2.07 -0.71
C ALA A 56 16.64 3.08 -0.91
N PRO A 57 15.39 2.76 -0.60
CA PRO A 57 14.24 3.66 -0.78
C PRO A 57 14.16 4.70 0.35
N LEU A 58 15.27 5.34 0.71
CA LEU A 58 15.33 6.30 1.79
C LEU A 58 15.53 7.74 1.27
N LEU A 59 14.81 8.64 1.92
CA LEU A 59 14.93 10.08 1.77
C LEU A 59 15.27 10.70 3.12
N ILE A 60 16.43 11.36 3.21
CA ILE A 60 16.70 12.31 4.29
C ILE A 60 15.82 13.53 4.00
N SER A 61 14.71 13.68 4.74
CA SER A 61 13.64 14.62 4.39
C SER A 61 14.03 16.09 4.67
N SER A 62 13.31 17.03 4.06
CA SER A 62 13.56 18.48 4.17
C SER A 62 13.48 19.00 5.60
N MET A 63 14.55 19.65 6.07
CA MET A 63 14.64 20.17 7.44
C MET A 63 15.14 21.61 7.54
N THR A 64 16.38 21.88 7.16
CA THR A 64 17.06 23.12 7.58
C THR A 64 17.94 23.77 6.49
N GLY A 65 18.44 24.96 6.80
CA GLY A 65 19.28 25.82 5.97
C GLY A 65 19.06 27.28 6.33
N GLY A 66 20.09 28.13 6.29
CA GLY A 66 20.02 29.55 6.63
C GLY A 66 20.68 29.95 7.94
N THR A 67 21.36 29.04 8.64
CA THR A 67 22.17 29.32 9.83
C THR A 67 23.51 28.57 9.78
N ALA A 68 24.49 28.96 10.59
CA ALA A 68 25.78 28.26 10.66
C ALA A 68 25.63 26.80 11.11
N GLN A 69 24.80 26.52 12.13
CA GLN A 69 24.48 25.16 12.55
C GLN A 69 23.81 24.36 11.43
N ALA A 70 22.89 24.98 10.69
CA ALA A 70 22.23 24.34 9.56
C ALA A 70 23.19 23.97 8.42
N ARG A 71 24.25 24.76 8.20
CA ARG A 71 25.32 24.42 7.25
C ARG A 71 26.00 23.10 7.62
N THR A 72 26.41 22.97 8.87
CA THR A 72 27.08 21.76 9.36
C THR A 72 26.17 20.55 9.20
N ILE A 73 24.90 20.66 9.63
CA ILE A 73 23.90 19.60 9.50
C ILE A 73 23.69 19.21 8.03
N ASN A 74 23.44 20.19 7.14
CA ASN A 74 23.21 19.92 5.73
C ASN A 74 24.41 19.24 5.06
N ARG A 75 25.64 19.69 5.37
CA ARG A 75 26.85 19.07 4.84
C ARG A 75 26.98 17.61 5.30
N THR A 76 26.82 17.34 6.60
CA THR A 76 26.87 15.99 7.17
C THR A 76 25.87 15.06 6.48
N LEU A 77 24.60 15.50 6.38
CA LEU A 77 23.54 14.69 5.79
C LEU A 77 23.76 14.45 4.29
N ALA A 78 24.35 15.40 3.58
CA ALA A 78 24.67 15.25 2.16
C ALA A 78 25.83 14.26 1.94
N GLU A 79 26.87 14.31 2.79
CA GLU A 79 27.97 13.32 2.75
C GLU A 79 27.43 11.91 3.00
N VAL A 80 26.51 11.73 3.95
CA VAL A 80 25.81 10.44 4.17
C VAL A 80 24.97 10.03 2.97
N ALA A 81 24.16 10.94 2.41
CA ALA A 81 23.33 10.65 1.24
C ALA A 81 24.17 10.20 0.03
N GLN A 82 25.31 10.86 -0.20
CA GLN A 82 26.26 10.48 -1.25
C GLN A 82 26.87 9.11 -0.97
N ALA A 83 27.43 8.89 0.21
CA ALA A 83 28.13 7.66 0.57
C ALA A 83 27.20 6.43 0.54
N ARG A 84 25.93 6.62 0.90
CA ARG A 84 24.92 5.56 0.99
C ARG A 84 23.99 5.48 -0.22
N GLY A 85 24.15 6.36 -1.21
CA GLY A 85 23.31 6.38 -2.42
C GLY A 85 21.84 6.64 -2.13
N LEU A 86 21.55 7.60 -1.24
CA LEU A 86 20.20 7.97 -0.78
C LEU A 86 19.74 9.30 -1.41
N ALA A 87 18.45 9.60 -1.26
CA ALA A 87 17.91 10.90 -1.58
C ALA A 87 18.02 11.87 -0.40
N MET A 88 18.13 13.18 -0.66
CA MET A 88 18.13 14.21 0.37
C MET A 88 17.31 15.43 -0.06
N GLY A 89 16.38 15.85 0.80
CA GLY A 89 15.67 17.11 0.69
C GLY A 89 16.36 18.22 1.47
N LEU A 90 16.56 19.38 0.85
CA LEU A 90 17.04 20.59 1.52
C LEU A 90 15.89 21.25 2.29
N GLY A 91 16.20 22.09 3.28
CA GLY A 91 15.20 22.94 3.93
C GLY A 91 14.67 24.04 3.00
N SER A 92 13.65 24.77 3.45
CA SER A 92 13.01 25.82 2.65
C SER A 92 14.00 26.89 2.18
N GLY A 93 14.12 26.99 0.84
CA GLY A 93 14.93 27.94 0.10
C GLY A 93 14.36 29.36 0.08
N ARG A 94 13.25 29.64 0.78
CA ARG A 94 12.73 31.01 0.93
C ARG A 94 13.81 31.98 1.42
N ALA A 95 14.56 31.59 2.46
CA ALA A 95 15.63 32.41 3.00
C ALA A 95 16.72 32.71 1.97
N LEU A 96 16.96 31.81 1.01
CA LEU A 96 17.93 32.01 -0.05
C LEU A 96 17.45 32.97 -1.14
N LEU A 97 16.14 33.06 -1.36
CA LEU A 97 15.52 34.04 -2.25
C LEU A 97 15.54 35.45 -1.63
N GLU A 98 15.34 35.55 -0.32
CA GLU A 98 15.35 36.82 0.43
C GLU A 98 16.77 37.31 0.75
N HIS A 99 17.67 36.38 1.09
CA HIS A 99 19.03 36.65 1.58
C HIS A 99 20.05 35.78 0.82
N PRO A 100 20.60 36.26 -0.32
CA PRO A 100 21.52 35.47 -1.14
C PRO A 100 22.83 35.07 -0.44
N ASP A 101 23.19 35.73 0.66
CA ASP A 101 24.37 35.51 1.51
C ASP A 101 24.32 34.20 2.29
N VAL A 102 23.14 33.61 2.52
CA VAL A 102 23.02 32.31 3.23
C VAL A 102 23.22 31.09 2.32
N GLN A 103 23.63 31.28 1.07
CA GLN A 103 23.82 30.22 0.07
C GLN A 103 24.68 29.07 0.54
N ASP A 104 25.78 29.38 1.21
CA ASP A 104 26.76 28.40 1.67
C ASP A 104 26.18 27.44 2.73
N THR A 105 25.03 27.77 3.33
CA THR A 105 24.30 26.87 4.23
C THR A 105 23.42 25.83 3.50
N PHE A 106 23.21 25.99 2.19
CA PHE A 106 22.45 25.07 1.33
C PHE A 106 23.34 24.39 0.27
N ASP A 107 24.56 24.89 0.05
CA ASP A 107 25.46 24.40 -0.99
C ASP A 107 26.11 23.07 -0.60
N VAL A 108 25.40 21.97 -0.89
CA VAL A 108 25.84 20.60 -0.58
C VAL A 108 26.21 19.79 -1.82
N ARG A 109 25.89 20.28 -3.02
CA ARG A 109 26.15 19.56 -4.27
C ARG A 109 27.64 19.18 -4.46
N PRO A 110 28.64 19.97 -4.02
CA PRO A 110 30.05 19.58 -4.09
C PRO A 110 30.42 18.32 -3.29
N VAL A 111 29.72 18.03 -2.19
CA VAL A 111 29.94 16.82 -1.37
C VAL A 111 28.97 15.69 -1.73
N ALA A 112 27.92 15.98 -2.49
CA ALA A 112 26.91 15.03 -2.94
C ALA A 112 26.58 15.18 -4.45
N PRO A 113 27.57 14.95 -5.34
CA PRO A 113 27.40 15.12 -6.78
C PRO A 113 26.37 14.16 -7.40
N ASP A 114 26.22 12.96 -6.86
CA ASP A 114 25.38 11.89 -7.44
C ASP A 114 24.07 11.66 -6.68
N ALA A 115 23.96 12.16 -5.45
CA ALA A 115 22.76 12.03 -4.64
C ALA A 115 21.56 12.71 -5.34
N LEU A 116 20.38 12.09 -5.22
CA LEU A 116 19.12 12.71 -5.64
C LEU A 116 18.81 13.86 -4.66
N LEU A 117 19.04 15.10 -5.07
CA LEU A 117 18.79 16.27 -4.23
C LEU A 117 17.47 16.94 -4.59
N LEU A 118 16.67 17.21 -3.58
CA LEU A 118 15.41 17.93 -3.73
C LEU A 118 15.52 19.33 -3.11
N ALA A 119 15.38 20.37 -3.93
CA ALA A 119 15.17 21.72 -3.44
C ALA A 119 13.80 21.81 -2.75
N ASN A 120 13.60 22.77 -1.86
CA ASN A 120 12.35 22.90 -1.12
C ASN A 120 11.89 24.36 -1.05
N LEU A 121 10.59 24.58 -1.22
CA LEU A 121 9.95 25.88 -1.05
C LEU A 121 8.52 25.70 -0.52
N GLY A 122 8.04 26.64 0.28
CA GLY A 122 6.64 26.63 0.71
C GLY A 122 5.72 26.99 -0.45
N ALA A 123 4.69 26.19 -0.70
CA ALA A 123 3.75 26.44 -1.80
C ALA A 123 3.10 27.83 -1.70
N VAL A 124 2.84 28.31 -0.48
CA VAL A 124 2.27 29.64 -0.23
C VAL A 124 3.12 30.79 -0.79
N GLN A 125 4.41 30.58 -0.99
CA GLN A 125 5.30 31.61 -1.57
C GLN A 125 4.94 31.95 -3.02
N LEU A 126 4.28 31.03 -3.76
CA LEU A 126 3.73 31.31 -5.08
C LEU A 126 2.66 32.42 -5.02
N ASN A 127 1.92 32.55 -3.91
CA ASN A 127 0.97 33.63 -3.69
C ASN A 127 1.63 34.92 -3.16
N LYS A 128 2.90 34.85 -2.73
CA LYS A 128 3.68 35.99 -2.21
C LYS A 128 4.59 36.61 -3.27
N GLY A 129 4.43 36.22 -4.54
CA GLY A 129 5.16 36.80 -5.67
C GLY A 129 6.32 35.97 -6.19
N VAL A 130 6.61 34.80 -5.60
CA VAL A 130 7.60 33.88 -6.19
C VAL A 130 7.12 33.38 -7.54
N THR A 131 7.96 33.56 -8.55
CA THR A 131 7.67 33.18 -9.94
C THR A 131 8.28 31.82 -10.32
N VAL A 132 7.90 31.30 -11.48
CA VAL A 132 8.53 30.10 -12.06
C VAL A 132 10.05 30.30 -12.25
N ASP A 133 10.47 31.51 -12.62
CA ASP A 133 11.89 31.81 -12.83
C ASP A 133 12.69 31.85 -11.52
N ASP A 134 12.06 32.25 -10.42
CA ASP A 134 12.65 32.16 -9.09
C ASP A 134 12.84 30.70 -8.65
N CYS A 135 11.82 29.86 -8.86
CA CYS A 135 11.91 28.41 -8.63
C CYS A 135 13.02 27.77 -9.46
N ARG A 136 13.09 28.09 -10.76
CA ARG A 136 14.13 27.64 -11.68
C ARG A 136 15.53 28.08 -11.23
N ARG A 137 15.68 29.35 -10.80
CA ARG A 137 16.94 29.87 -10.27
C ARG A 137 17.34 29.13 -8.98
N LEU A 138 16.39 28.89 -8.08
CA LEU A 138 16.62 28.14 -6.85
C LEU A 138 17.12 26.73 -7.13
N VAL A 139 16.41 25.97 -7.98
CA VAL A 139 16.79 24.61 -8.38
C VAL A 139 18.20 24.59 -8.98
N ARG A 140 18.49 25.45 -9.96
CA ARG A 140 19.81 25.51 -10.61
C ARG A 140 20.93 25.86 -9.64
N ARG A 141 20.69 26.84 -8.75
CA ARG A 141 21.69 27.29 -7.77
C ARG A 141 22.04 26.23 -6.73
N LEU A 142 21.07 25.40 -6.37
CA LEU A 142 21.26 24.25 -5.48
C LEU A 142 21.70 22.99 -6.23
N GLY A 143 21.77 23.08 -7.56
CA GLY A 143 22.00 21.94 -8.45
C GLY A 143 20.96 20.84 -8.29
N ALA A 144 19.76 21.09 -7.75
CA ALA A 144 18.79 20.07 -7.36
C ALA A 144 18.16 19.36 -8.57
N ASP A 145 17.77 18.09 -8.38
CA ASP A 145 17.14 17.24 -9.39
C ASP A 145 15.61 17.40 -9.42
N ALA A 146 15.00 17.92 -8.35
CA ALA A 146 13.56 18.13 -8.22
C ALA A 146 13.27 19.32 -7.28
N LEU A 147 12.04 19.85 -7.35
CA LEU A 147 11.54 20.88 -6.44
C LEU A 147 10.38 20.34 -5.59
N VAL A 148 10.56 20.33 -4.28
CA VAL A 148 9.50 20.07 -3.31
C VAL A 148 8.76 21.37 -3.01
N LEU A 149 7.44 21.35 -3.21
CA LEU A 149 6.52 22.33 -2.65
C LEU A 149 5.87 21.76 -1.40
N HIS A 150 6.24 22.29 -0.23
CA HIS A 150 5.59 21.88 1.02
C HIS A 150 4.27 22.63 1.24
N LEU A 151 3.27 21.91 1.72
CA LEU A 151 1.98 22.37 2.19
C LEU A 151 2.02 22.35 3.71
N ASN A 152 1.81 23.49 4.34
CA ASN A 152 1.86 23.65 5.79
C ASN A 152 0.78 24.62 6.32
N PRO A 153 -0.46 24.61 5.82
CA PRO A 153 -1.46 25.64 6.16
C PRO A 153 -1.74 25.73 7.66
N LEU A 154 -1.75 24.59 8.37
CA LEU A 154 -1.96 24.58 9.82
C LEU A 154 -0.75 25.18 10.56
N GLN A 155 0.48 24.87 10.15
CA GLN A 155 1.67 25.52 10.72
C GLN A 155 1.62 27.04 10.51
N GLU A 156 1.29 27.48 9.30
CA GLU A 156 1.17 28.89 8.95
C GLU A 156 0.07 29.60 9.76
N ALA A 157 -1.05 28.92 10.06
CA ALA A 157 -2.12 29.49 10.88
C ALA A 157 -1.76 29.61 12.36
N LEU A 158 -0.86 28.76 12.86
CA LEU A 158 -0.45 28.74 14.27
C LEU A 158 0.74 29.66 14.56
N GLN A 159 1.66 29.83 13.60
CA GLN A 159 2.81 30.69 13.81
C GLN A 159 2.42 32.19 13.81
N PRO A 160 2.98 33.02 14.70
CA PRO A 160 2.62 34.44 14.79
C PRO A 160 2.82 35.23 13.47
N GLU A 161 3.84 34.87 12.70
CA GLU A 161 4.29 35.52 11.46
C GLU A 161 3.90 34.76 10.18
N GLY A 162 2.86 33.93 10.24
CA GLY A 162 2.54 32.98 9.18
C GLY A 162 1.86 33.56 7.95
N ASP A 163 2.21 33.02 6.79
CA ASP A 163 1.59 33.26 5.51
C ASP A 163 0.36 32.35 5.34
N VAL A 164 -0.84 32.86 5.62
CA VAL A 164 -2.10 32.09 5.55
C VAL A 164 -2.85 32.21 4.21
N ALA A 165 -2.26 32.87 3.21
CA ALA A 165 -2.90 33.12 1.93
C ALA A 165 -2.83 31.89 0.99
N PHE A 166 -3.60 30.83 1.27
CA PHE A 166 -3.59 29.58 0.48
C PHE A 166 -4.60 29.53 -0.68
N GLY A 167 -5.42 30.58 -0.86
CA GLY A 167 -6.42 30.65 -1.93
C GLY A 167 -5.81 30.53 -3.33
N GLY A 168 -6.41 29.72 -4.20
CA GLY A 168 -6.00 29.60 -5.61
C GLY A 168 -4.63 28.94 -5.86
N LEU A 169 -3.99 28.34 -4.85
CA LEU A 169 -2.65 27.75 -5.00
C LEU A 169 -2.57 26.62 -6.02
N LEU A 170 -3.62 25.79 -6.14
CA LEU A 170 -3.60 24.64 -7.06
C LEU A 170 -3.31 25.06 -8.51
N ALA A 171 -3.96 26.12 -9.00
CA ALA A 171 -3.73 26.63 -10.36
C ALA A 171 -2.30 27.18 -10.55
N ARG A 172 -1.67 27.69 -9.47
CA ARG A 172 -0.27 28.13 -9.53
C ARG A 172 0.70 26.96 -9.51
N ILE A 173 0.39 25.90 -8.75
CA ILE A 173 1.13 24.65 -8.77
C ILE A 173 1.06 24.05 -10.18
N GLU A 174 -0.12 23.99 -10.78
CA GLU A 174 -0.33 23.53 -12.17
C GLU A 174 0.52 24.33 -13.17
N ALA A 175 0.45 25.66 -13.11
CA ALA A 175 1.25 26.53 -13.96
C ALA A 175 2.77 26.35 -13.77
N LEU A 176 3.22 26.03 -12.56
CA LEU A 176 4.61 25.71 -12.28
C LEU A 176 5.00 24.36 -12.87
N CYS A 177 4.20 23.31 -12.66
CA CYS A 177 4.46 21.97 -13.17
C CYS A 177 4.57 21.96 -14.70
N GLY A 178 3.74 22.73 -15.41
CA GLY A 178 3.81 22.85 -16.86
C GLY A 178 5.01 23.64 -17.41
N ARG A 179 5.81 24.30 -16.56
CA ARG A 179 6.88 25.24 -17.00
C ARG A 179 8.25 24.99 -16.37
N LEU A 180 8.34 24.25 -15.27
CA LEU A 180 9.60 23.93 -14.61
C LEU A 180 10.22 22.69 -15.27
N GLU A 181 11.53 22.71 -15.53
CA GLU A 181 12.22 21.63 -16.25
C GLU A 181 12.49 20.39 -15.40
N VAL A 182 12.43 20.54 -14.07
CA VAL A 182 12.61 19.45 -13.11
C VAL A 182 11.26 19.02 -12.52
N PRO A 183 11.12 17.76 -12.07
CA PRO A 183 9.92 17.28 -11.39
C PRO A 183 9.54 18.15 -10.20
N VAL A 184 8.25 18.46 -10.07
CA VAL A 184 7.67 19.07 -8.87
C VAL A 184 7.09 17.97 -7.99
N VAL A 185 7.53 17.92 -6.74
CA VAL A 185 7.01 17.03 -5.70
C VAL A 185 6.18 17.86 -4.73
N VAL A 186 5.00 17.40 -4.35
CA VAL A 186 4.19 18.09 -3.33
C VAL A 186 4.22 17.28 -2.04
N LYS A 187 4.43 17.97 -0.92
CA LYS A 187 4.71 17.35 0.38
C LYS A 187 3.87 18.01 1.47
N GLU A 188 3.33 17.25 2.42
CA GLU A 188 2.85 17.81 3.71
C GLU A 188 4.00 17.92 4.72
N VAL A 189 3.78 18.49 5.90
CA VAL A 189 4.80 18.66 6.94
C VAL A 189 4.54 17.84 8.22
N GLY A 190 3.41 17.17 8.37
CA GLY A 190 3.13 16.27 9.51
C GLY A 190 1.65 15.96 9.78
N TRP A 191 0.71 16.27 8.88
CA TRP A 191 -0.73 16.08 9.06
C TRP A 191 -1.39 15.20 7.99
N GLY A 192 -0.65 14.73 6.97
CA GLY A 192 -1.20 13.88 5.92
C GLY A 192 -1.90 14.64 4.79
N ILE A 193 -1.91 14.06 3.59
CA ILE A 193 -2.64 14.59 2.43
C ILE A 193 -3.86 13.70 2.16
N ALA A 194 -5.04 14.31 2.11
CA ALA A 194 -6.29 13.62 1.82
C ALA A 194 -6.35 13.13 0.35
N PRO A 195 -7.02 12.00 0.06
CA PRO A 195 -7.00 11.36 -1.26
C PRO A 195 -7.57 12.23 -2.40
N ASP A 196 -8.58 13.06 -2.11
CA ASP A 196 -9.12 14.01 -3.08
C ASP A 196 -8.09 15.10 -3.44
N THR A 197 -7.29 15.54 -2.47
CA THR A 197 -6.21 16.50 -2.70
C THR A 197 -5.06 15.86 -3.46
N VAL A 198 -4.69 14.61 -3.15
CA VAL A 198 -3.69 13.85 -3.94
C VAL A 198 -4.08 13.81 -5.41
N ARG A 199 -5.32 13.41 -5.72
CA ARG A 199 -5.81 13.34 -7.10
C ARG A 199 -5.74 14.69 -7.81
N ARG A 200 -6.19 15.76 -7.17
CA ARG A 200 -6.11 17.12 -7.73
C ARG A 200 -4.67 17.58 -8.00
N LEU A 201 -3.71 17.20 -7.15
CA LEU A 201 -2.30 17.53 -7.34
C LEU A 201 -1.72 16.75 -8.52
N VAL A 202 -2.05 15.47 -8.65
CA VAL A 202 -1.64 14.64 -9.80
C VAL A 202 -2.23 15.17 -11.10
N ASP A 203 -3.51 15.52 -11.12
CA ASP A 203 -4.18 16.15 -12.28
C ASP A 203 -3.52 17.47 -12.67
N ALA A 204 -2.96 18.21 -11.71
CA ALA A 204 -2.21 19.44 -11.93
C ALA A 204 -0.76 19.20 -12.43
N GLY A 205 -0.33 17.96 -12.64
CA GLY A 205 0.98 17.61 -13.18
C GLY A 205 2.09 17.44 -12.14
N VAL A 206 1.75 17.28 -10.86
CA VAL A 206 2.72 16.94 -9.81
C VAL A 206 3.32 15.55 -10.09
N ALA A 207 4.64 15.46 -10.04
CA ALA A 207 5.38 14.24 -10.40
C ALA A 207 5.46 13.20 -9.28
N ALA A 208 5.33 13.62 -8.02
CA ALA A 208 5.25 12.74 -6.86
C ALA A 208 4.60 13.45 -5.66
N VAL A 209 4.01 12.68 -4.75
CA VAL A 209 3.40 13.22 -3.52
C VAL A 209 4.01 12.57 -2.30
N ASP A 210 4.54 13.35 -1.34
CA ASP A 210 4.93 12.88 -0.02
C ASP A 210 3.83 13.17 1.00
N VAL A 211 3.21 12.11 1.51
CA VAL A 211 2.04 12.24 2.39
C VAL A 211 2.36 12.94 3.71
N ALA A 212 3.59 12.79 4.23
CA ALA A 212 4.02 13.33 5.52
C ALA A 212 2.93 13.30 6.61
N GLY A 213 2.51 12.09 6.95
CA GLY A 213 1.38 11.87 7.85
C GLY A 213 1.63 12.26 9.30
N ALA A 214 0.55 12.26 10.07
CA ALA A 214 0.57 12.43 11.50
C ALA A 214 1.19 11.23 12.23
N GLY A 215 1.72 11.50 13.43
CA GLY A 215 2.34 10.49 14.30
C GLY A 215 3.84 10.64 14.53
N GLY A 216 4.50 11.56 13.83
CA GLY A 216 5.90 11.92 14.03
C GLY A 216 6.09 13.22 14.79
N THR A 217 6.90 14.12 14.22
CA THR A 217 7.01 15.52 14.66
C THR A 217 5.67 16.22 14.42
N SER A 218 5.09 16.79 15.46
CA SER A 218 3.95 17.69 15.35
C SER A 218 4.44 19.14 15.27
N TRP A 219 4.22 19.77 14.12
CA TRP A 219 4.55 21.18 13.96
C TRP A 219 3.66 22.10 14.80
N SER A 220 2.47 21.67 15.21
CA SER A 220 1.68 22.45 16.16
C SER A 220 2.36 22.50 17.54
N GLU A 221 2.98 21.40 17.98
CA GLU A 221 3.76 21.38 19.22
C GLU A 221 5.08 22.15 19.06
N VAL A 222 5.73 22.11 17.88
CA VAL A 222 6.89 22.95 17.60
C VAL A 222 6.52 24.44 17.73
N GLU A 223 5.43 24.89 17.10
CA GLU A 223 5.00 26.29 17.19
C GLU A 223 4.51 26.63 18.61
N ARG A 224 3.87 25.70 19.32
CA ARG A 224 3.47 25.88 20.73
C ARG A 224 4.65 26.28 21.61
N HIS A 225 5.81 25.62 21.45
CA HIS A 225 7.04 25.94 22.19
C HIS A 225 7.71 27.26 21.78
N ARG A 226 7.27 27.86 20.67
CA ARG A 226 7.70 29.22 20.24
C ARG A 226 6.77 30.33 20.73
N ILE A 227 5.57 29.98 21.20
CA ILE A 227 4.52 30.93 21.52
C ILE A 227 4.51 31.20 23.03
N ASP A 228 4.92 32.41 23.41
CA ASP A 228 4.86 32.87 24.81
C ASP A 228 3.43 33.19 25.26
N ASP A 229 2.55 33.59 24.33
CA ASP A 229 1.15 33.93 24.65
C ASP A 229 0.37 32.69 25.13
N PRO A 230 -0.15 32.66 26.37
CA PRO A 230 -0.77 31.46 26.93
C PRO A 230 -2.01 30.99 26.17
N VAL A 231 -2.76 31.91 25.54
CA VAL A 231 -3.98 31.55 24.79
C VAL A 231 -3.58 30.89 23.47
N ARG A 232 -2.72 31.53 22.67
CA ARG A 232 -2.22 30.99 21.41
C ARG A 232 -1.46 29.68 21.60
N SER A 233 -0.70 29.55 22.69
CA SER A 233 -0.03 28.29 23.05
C SER A 233 -1.04 27.15 23.26
N ARG A 234 -2.14 27.40 23.98
CA ARG A 234 -3.24 26.41 24.13
C ARG A 234 -3.96 26.13 22.81
N VAL A 235 -4.12 27.13 21.94
CA VAL A 235 -4.69 26.93 20.60
C VAL A 235 -3.80 26.00 19.77
N ALA A 236 -2.48 26.21 19.75
CA ALA A 236 -1.54 25.32 19.06
C ALA A 236 -1.58 23.89 19.64
N ALA A 237 -1.65 23.77 20.98
CA ALA A 237 -1.76 22.47 21.66
C ALA A 237 -3.03 21.69 21.27
N ALA A 238 -4.14 22.39 20.94
CA ALA A 238 -5.39 21.74 20.56
C ALA A 238 -5.27 20.92 19.25
N PHE A 239 -4.27 21.22 18.42
CA PHE A 239 -4.01 20.52 17.16
C PHE A 239 -2.91 19.45 17.26
N ALA A 240 -2.42 19.15 18.47
CA ALA A 240 -1.31 18.23 18.67
C ALA A 240 -1.56 16.81 18.14
N GLY A 241 -2.84 16.41 18.05
CA GLY A 241 -3.29 15.12 17.48
C GLY A 241 -4.03 15.22 16.16
N TRP A 242 -3.99 16.38 15.49
CA TRP A 242 -4.67 16.57 14.22
C TRP A 242 -4.01 15.76 13.09
N GLY A 243 -4.77 15.47 12.04
CA GLY A 243 -4.25 14.90 10.79
C GLY A 243 -4.56 13.41 10.58
N ILE A 244 -4.08 12.90 9.45
CA ILE A 244 -4.24 11.51 9.00
C ILE A 244 -2.92 10.78 9.32
N SER A 245 -3.00 9.60 9.96
CA SER A 245 -1.81 8.80 10.25
C SER A 245 -1.04 8.46 8.97
N THR A 246 0.29 8.30 9.06
CA THR A 246 1.14 8.00 7.90
C THR A 246 0.70 6.76 7.12
N ALA A 247 0.38 5.66 7.80
CA ALA A 247 -0.05 4.43 7.16
C ALA A 247 -1.39 4.60 6.42
N GLU A 248 -2.34 5.32 7.02
CA GLU A 248 -3.64 5.61 6.39
C GLU A 248 -3.48 6.56 5.21
N ALA A 249 -2.75 7.67 5.38
CA ALA A 249 -2.50 8.65 4.33
C ALA A 249 -1.80 8.01 3.12
N LEU A 250 -0.80 7.15 3.36
CA LEU A 250 -0.11 6.40 2.32
C LEU A 250 -1.07 5.50 1.53
N ARG A 251 -1.89 4.70 2.22
CA ARG A 251 -2.82 3.76 1.59
C ARG A 251 -3.88 4.50 0.76
N LEU A 252 -4.41 5.61 1.30
CA LEU A 252 -5.36 6.47 0.60
C LEU A 252 -4.73 7.16 -0.62
N ALA A 253 -3.50 7.66 -0.49
CA ALA A 253 -2.78 8.30 -1.59
C ALA A 253 -2.46 7.31 -2.72
N ARG A 254 -1.97 6.11 -2.40
CA ARG A 254 -1.73 5.05 -3.41
C ARG A 254 -3.01 4.66 -4.12
N ALA A 255 -4.12 4.52 -3.40
CA ALA A 255 -5.41 4.21 -4.03
C ALA A 255 -5.92 5.34 -4.95
N ALA A 256 -5.66 6.60 -4.58
CA ALA A 256 -6.06 7.77 -5.36
C ALA A 256 -5.17 8.03 -6.59
N ALA A 257 -3.90 7.61 -6.54
CA ALA A 257 -2.91 7.77 -7.61
C ALA A 257 -2.08 6.49 -7.81
N PRO A 258 -2.64 5.45 -8.46
CA PRO A 258 -1.98 4.15 -8.60
C PRO A 258 -0.65 4.21 -9.36
N ASP A 259 -0.55 5.09 -10.36
CA ASP A 259 0.58 5.16 -11.29
C ASP A 259 1.58 6.30 -10.98
N THR A 260 1.26 7.16 -10.00
CA THR A 260 2.15 8.27 -9.60
C THR A 260 3.00 7.84 -8.41
N PRO A 261 4.29 8.24 -8.36
CA PRO A 261 5.11 8.00 -7.18
C PRO A 261 4.50 8.60 -5.90
N VAL A 262 4.40 7.78 -4.85
CA VAL A 262 3.91 8.21 -3.52
C VAL A 262 5.00 7.96 -2.50
N PHE A 263 5.40 9.01 -1.80
CA PHE A 263 6.39 8.92 -0.73
C PHE A 263 5.68 8.86 0.63
N ALA A 264 6.28 8.11 1.56
CA ALA A 264 5.80 7.98 2.91
C ALA A 264 6.78 8.64 3.88
N SER A 265 6.33 9.69 4.58
CA SER A 265 7.08 10.27 5.69
C SER A 265 6.14 10.62 6.83
N GLY A 266 6.70 11.07 7.95
CA GLY A 266 5.96 11.33 9.19
C GLY A 266 5.95 10.10 10.09
N GLY A 267 6.62 10.19 11.24
CA GLY A 267 6.59 9.14 12.26
C GLY A 267 7.37 7.86 11.93
N ILE A 268 8.06 7.79 10.79
CA ILE A 268 9.00 6.69 10.46
C ILE A 268 10.22 6.79 11.39
N ARG A 269 10.56 5.68 12.07
CA ARG A 269 11.63 5.64 13.09
C ARG A 269 12.64 4.53 12.85
N THR A 270 12.21 3.40 12.30
CA THR A 270 13.03 2.19 12.18
C THR A 270 13.03 1.64 10.75
N GLY A 271 13.97 0.74 10.43
CA GLY A 271 13.95 0.05 9.14
C GLY A 271 12.74 -0.87 8.96
N LEU A 272 12.10 -1.31 10.06
CA LEU A 272 10.82 -2.03 9.99
C LEU A 272 9.68 -1.10 9.56
N ASP A 273 9.66 0.15 10.02
CA ASP A 273 8.69 1.14 9.55
C ASP A 273 8.88 1.42 8.05
N VAL A 274 10.14 1.50 7.60
CA VAL A 274 10.47 1.61 6.17
C VAL A 274 9.93 0.41 5.41
N ALA A 275 10.19 -0.82 5.87
CA ALA A 275 9.68 -2.03 5.22
C ALA A 275 8.15 -2.04 5.14
N LYS A 276 7.45 -1.68 6.22
CA LYS A 276 5.98 -1.59 6.24
C LYS A 276 5.47 -0.52 5.29
N ALA A 277 6.08 0.66 5.25
CA ALA A 277 5.70 1.72 4.31
C ALA A 277 5.91 1.29 2.85
N MET A 278 7.02 0.60 2.53
CA MET A 278 7.24 0.04 1.20
C MET A 278 6.19 -1.01 0.84
N ALA A 279 5.88 -1.92 1.77
CA ALA A 279 4.84 -2.93 1.59
C ALA A 279 3.43 -2.31 1.40
N LEU A 280 3.13 -1.20 2.08
CA LEU A 280 1.89 -0.43 1.90
C LEU A 280 1.81 0.36 0.58
N GLY A 281 2.88 0.39 -0.21
CA GLY A 281 2.87 0.99 -1.54
C GLY A 281 3.68 2.27 -1.71
N ALA A 282 4.59 2.60 -0.79
CA ALA A 282 5.51 3.71 -0.97
C ALA A 282 6.54 3.44 -2.08
N ASP A 283 7.00 4.52 -2.73
CA ASP A 283 8.13 4.53 -3.67
C ASP A 283 9.41 5.05 -3.01
N LEU A 284 9.27 5.88 -1.98
CA LEU A 284 10.36 6.45 -1.21
C LEU A 284 9.89 6.73 0.22
N VAL A 285 10.75 6.52 1.21
CA VAL A 285 10.41 6.70 2.63
C VAL A 285 11.27 7.80 3.24
N GLY A 286 10.62 8.85 3.74
CA GLY A 286 11.25 10.06 4.27
C GLY A 286 11.39 10.06 5.79
N LEU A 287 12.59 10.36 6.28
CA LEU A 287 12.87 10.58 7.70
C LEU A 287 13.51 11.96 7.89
N ALA A 288 12.95 12.77 8.79
CA ALA A 288 13.49 14.08 9.16
C ALA A 288 14.16 14.02 10.54
N ARG A 289 13.35 14.08 11.61
CA ARG A 289 13.84 14.19 12.99
C ARG A 289 14.88 13.13 13.41
N PRO A 290 14.78 11.84 13.05
CA PRO A 290 15.84 10.87 13.35
C PRO A 290 17.21 11.28 12.79
N PHE A 291 17.26 11.68 11.52
CA PHE A 291 18.49 12.18 10.91
C PHE A 291 18.94 13.52 11.48
N LEU A 292 18.02 14.40 11.89
CA LEU A 292 18.38 15.65 12.57
C LEU A 292 19.14 15.38 13.87
N LEU A 293 18.60 14.48 14.72
CA LEU A 293 19.21 14.11 15.99
C LEU A 293 20.58 13.46 15.76
N ALA A 294 20.64 12.49 14.84
CA ALA A 294 21.89 11.81 14.53
C ALA A 294 22.95 12.76 13.95
N ALA A 295 22.57 13.72 13.10
CA ALA A 295 23.50 14.71 12.56
C ALA A 295 23.98 15.74 13.59
N ASP A 296 23.17 16.03 14.61
CA ASP A 296 23.55 16.90 15.74
C ASP A 296 24.54 16.18 16.67
N GLU A 297 24.41 14.85 16.83
CA GLU A 297 25.40 14.00 17.52
C GLU A 297 26.72 13.90 16.74
N GLY A 298 26.64 13.78 15.41
CA GLY A 298 27.79 13.91 14.52
C GLY A 298 27.70 13.05 13.25
N PRO A 299 28.67 13.17 12.32
CA PRO A 299 28.63 12.46 11.05
C PRO A 299 28.58 10.93 11.16
N GLY A 300 29.26 10.35 12.15
CA GLY A 300 29.23 8.91 12.40
C GLY A 300 27.84 8.42 12.78
N ALA A 301 27.15 9.12 13.69
CA ALA A 301 25.81 8.74 14.12
C ALA A 301 24.78 8.83 12.98
N ALA A 302 24.89 9.85 12.11
CA ALA A 302 24.02 9.96 10.93
C ALA A 302 24.25 8.83 9.91
N ASP A 303 25.51 8.41 9.74
CA ASP A 303 25.87 7.28 8.87
C ASP A 303 25.44 5.93 9.45
N ASP A 304 25.63 5.73 10.77
CA ASP A 304 25.19 4.55 11.51
C ASP A 304 23.67 4.38 11.42
N LEU A 305 22.90 5.47 11.56
CA LEU A 305 21.46 5.44 11.37
C LEU A 305 21.07 5.00 9.95
N ALA A 306 21.75 5.53 8.92
CA ALA A 306 21.47 5.13 7.54
C ALA A 306 21.77 3.64 7.31
N LEU A 307 22.89 3.14 7.85
CA LEU A 307 23.24 1.72 7.83
C LEU A 307 22.19 0.85 8.51
N GLU A 308 21.80 1.20 9.73
CA GLU A 308 20.82 0.47 10.52
C GLU A 308 19.48 0.36 9.79
N LEU A 309 18.96 1.48 9.27
CA LEU A 309 17.69 1.51 8.53
C LEU A 309 17.71 0.57 7.32
N VAL A 310 18.80 0.58 6.56
CA VAL A 310 18.94 -0.26 5.35
C VAL A 310 19.12 -1.73 5.71
N GLU A 311 19.89 -2.05 6.75
CA GLU A 311 20.12 -3.44 7.17
C GLU A 311 18.85 -4.06 7.74
N VAL A 312 18.12 -3.33 8.58
CA VAL A 312 16.83 -3.80 9.11
C VAL A 312 15.81 -3.98 7.97
N LEU A 313 15.77 -3.08 6.98
CA LEU A 313 14.94 -3.26 5.78
C LEU A 313 15.31 -4.55 5.03
N ARG A 314 16.60 -4.79 4.80
CA ARG A 314 17.10 -5.97 4.09
C ARG A 314 16.74 -7.27 4.82
N ILE A 315 16.94 -7.31 6.13
CA ILE A 315 16.57 -8.48 6.96
C ILE A 315 15.05 -8.67 6.98
N ALA A 316 14.26 -7.59 7.05
CA ALA A 316 12.80 -7.69 6.98
C ALA A 316 12.34 -8.28 5.64
N MET A 317 12.90 -7.82 4.52
CA MET A 317 12.66 -8.37 3.19
C MET A 317 13.00 -9.87 3.12
N PHE A 318 14.18 -10.27 3.61
CA PHE A 318 14.59 -11.66 3.70
C PHE A 318 13.60 -12.51 4.53
N CYS A 319 13.24 -12.04 5.72
CA CYS A 319 12.31 -12.72 6.62
C CYS A 319 10.85 -12.73 6.13
N VAL A 320 10.53 -12.03 5.04
CA VAL A 320 9.23 -12.04 4.35
C VAL A 320 9.29 -12.88 3.07
N GLY A 321 10.48 -13.22 2.57
CA GLY A 321 10.66 -13.92 1.30
C GLY A 321 10.68 -12.98 0.08
N ALA A 322 11.09 -11.71 0.26
CA ALA A 322 11.20 -10.73 -0.82
C ALA A 322 12.68 -10.47 -1.16
N GLY A 323 13.11 -10.81 -2.37
CA GLY A 323 14.46 -10.55 -2.86
C GLY A 323 14.66 -9.13 -3.38
N ALA A 324 13.58 -8.44 -3.77
CA ALA A 324 13.60 -7.07 -4.28
C ALA A 324 12.43 -6.24 -3.73
N ILE A 325 12.58 -4.90 -3.73
CA ILE A 325 11.54 -3.97 -3.26
C ILE A 325 10.19 -4.18 -3.98
N ALA A 326 10.23 -4.54 -5.27
CA ALA A 326 9.03 -4.81 -6.05
C ALA A 326 8.20 -5.99 -5.48
N GLU A 327 8.85 -6.98 -4.88
CA GLU A 327 8.20 -8.15 -4.27
C GLU A 327 7.68 -7.85 -2.85
N LEU A 328 8.31 -6.90 -2.15
CA LEU A 328 7.83 -6.42 -0.86
C LEU A 328 6.55 -5.58 -1.02
N ARG A 329 6.47 -4.77 -2.08
CA ARG A 329 5.35 -3.86 -2.33
C ARG A 329 4.05 -4.64 -2.57
N GLY A 330 3.02 -4.34 -1.77
CA GLY A 330 1.72 -5.00 -1.87
C GLY A 330 1.74 -6.47 -1.46
N THR A 331 2.79 -6.91 -0.75
CA THR A 331 2.90 -8.31 -0.31
C THR A 331 1.70 -8.72 0.54
N PRO A 332 1.07 -9.89 0.30
CA PRO A 332 -0.02 -10.40 1.13
C PRO A 332 0.46 -10.82 2.52
N ARG A 333 1.77 -10.76 2.77
CA ARG A 333 2.38 -11.06 4.07
C ARG A 333 2.35 -9.87 5.01
N LEU A 334 2.00 -8.66 4.56
CA LEU A 334 1.72 -7.56 5.47
C LEU A 334 0.26 -7.63 5.90
N LEU A 335 0.01 -7.86 7.19
CA LEU A 335 -1.34 -7.90 7.76
C LEU A 335 -1.54 -6.73 8.69
N ARG A 336 -2.75 -6.16 8.69
CA ARG A 336 -3.18 -5.27 9.76
C ARG A 336 -3.55 -6.08 11.01
N GLU A 337 -3.46 -5.49 12.19
CA GLU A 337 -3.92 -6.11 13.44
C GLU A 337 -5.39 -6.52 13.31
N GLY A 338 -5.69 -7.75 13.74
CA GLY A 338 -7.00 -8.37 13.56
C GLY A 338 -7.25 -9.01 12.19
N GLU A 339 -6.37 -8.80 11.20
CA GLU A 339 -6.40 -9.58 9.96
C GLU A 339 -5.71 -10.94 10.16
N GLU A 340 -6.39 -11.97 9.64
CA GLU A 340 -5.84 -13.31 9.50
C GLU A 340 -5.25 -13.48 8.08
N PRO A 341 -4.23 -14.33 7.90
CA PRO A 341 -3.73 -14.63 6.56
C PRO A 341 -4.86 -15.03 5.62
N ALA A 342 -4.85 -14.51 4.38
CA ALA A 342 -5.82 -14.90 3.38
C ALA A 342 -5.74 -16.41 3.12
N ALA A 343 -6.71 -17.13 3.65
CA ALA A 343 -6.95 -18.54 3.42
C ALA A 343 -7.39 -18.78 1.98
N GLN A 344 -6.44 -18.96 1.06
CA GLN A 344 -6.74 -19.50 -0.27
C GLN A 344 -6.57 -21.01 -0.23
N GLY A 345 -7.66 -21.75 -0.48
CA GLY A 345 -7.67 -23.20 -0.47
C GLY A 345 -8.30 -23.76 -1.74
N LEU A 346 -7.55 -24.56 -2.48
CA LEU A 346 -8.05 -25.37 -3.59
C LEU A 346 -7.98 -26.84 -3.19
N ALA A 347 -9.11 -27.54 -3.25
CA ALA A 347 -9.18 -28.97 -3.01
C ALA A 347 -9.91 -29.69 -4.15
N GLN A 348 -9.45 -30.89 -4.49
CA GLN A 348 -10.15 -31.80 -5.38
C GLN A 348 -10.70 -32.96 -4.57
N LEU A 349 -12.01 -33.17 -4.62
CA LEU A 349 -12.73 -34.24 -3.95
C LEU A 349 -13.17 -35.26 -5.00
N THR A 350 -13.04 -36.54 -4.66
CA THR A 350 -13.37 -37.65 -5.56
C THR A 350 -14.47 -38.50 -4.95
N TYR A 351 -15.50 -38.79 -5.74
CA TYR A 351 -16.68 -39.56 -5.34
C TYR A 351 -16.93 -40.70 -6.31
N ARG A 352 -17.30 -41.88 -5.80
CA ARG A 352 -17.77 -43.00 -6.63
C ARG A 352 -19.29 -43.04 -6.60
N THR A 353 -19.91 -42.92 -7.77
CA THR A 353 -21.37 -42.88 -7.93
C THR A 353 -21.93 -44.28 -8.19
N ALA A 354 -23.15 -44.55 -7.73
CA ALA A 354 -23.89 -45.79 -7.92
C ALA A 354 -24.73 -45.81 -9.20
N GLY A 355 -25.06 -44.65 -9.77
CA GLY A 355 -25.80 -44.57 -11.04
C GLY A 355 -26.64 -43.30 -11.23
N PRO A 356 -27.40 -43.20 -12.34
CA PRO A 356 -28.20 -42.04 -12.68
C PRO A 356 -29.22 -41.65 -11.60
N GLY A 357 -29.34 -40.36 -11.36
CA GLY A 357 -30.25 -39.81 -10.37
C GLY A 357 -29.78 -39.99 -8.93
N GLU A 358 -28.55 -40.41 -8.69
CA GLU A 358 -27.96 -40.39 -7.35
C GLU A 358 -27.63 -38.97 -6.92
N PHE A 359 -28.01 -38.63 -5.69
CA PHE A 359 -27.67 -37.36 -5.03
C PHE A 359 -26.71 -37.69 -3.89
N ILE A 360 -25.45 -37.31 -4.02
CA ILE A 360 -24.43 -37.49 -3.00
C ILE A 360 -24.34 -36.17 -2.23
N ASP A 361 -24.64 -36.20 -0.93
CA ASP A 361 -24.49 -35.04 -0.05
C ASP A 361 -23.00 -34.79 0.22
N ILE A 362 -22.47 -33.70 -0.35
CA ILE A 362 -21.06 -33.31 -0.24
C ILE A 362 -20.85 -32.14 0.74
N THR A 363 -21.90 -31.75 1.48
CA THR A 363 -21.89 -30.55 2.34
C THR A 363 -20.76 -30.57 3.36
N ASP A 364 -20.62 -31.69 4.08
CA ASP A 364 -19.69 -31.81 5.20
C ASP A 364 -18.22 -31.91 4.72
N ASP A 365 -18.00 -32.43 3.52
CA ASP A 365 -16.68 -32.44 2.87
C ASP A 365 -16.26 -31.03 2.45
N VAL A 366 -17.16 -30.26 1.84
CA VAL A 366 -16.88 -28.86 1.48
C VAL A 366 -16.67 -28.01 2.73
N ALA A 367 -17.46 -28.22 3.79
CA ALA A 367 -17.26 -27.56 5.08
C ALA A 367 -15.92 -27.95 5.72
N ARG A 368 -15.44 -29.18 5.53
CA ARG A 368 -14.09 -29.60 5.96
C ARG A 368 -13.00 -28.88 5.17
N VAL A 369 -13.13 -28.73 3.86
CA VAL A 369 -12.18 -27.94 3.03
C VAL A 369 -12.13 -26.49 3.52
N LEU A 370 -13.29 -25.87 3.77
CA LEU A 370 -13.36 -24.52 4.33
C LEU A 370 -12.63 -24.41 5.68
N ARG A 371 -12.85 -25.36 6.59
CA ARG A 371 -12.18 -25.38 7.90
C ARG A 371 -10.66 -25.50 7.77
N LEU A 372 -10.18 -26.35 6.85
CA LEU A 372 -8.75 -26.51 6.58
C LEU A 372 -8.14 -25.26 5.94
N ALA A 373 -8.89 -24.57 5.08
CA ALA A 373 -8.47 -23.29 4.51
C ALA A 373 -8.35 -22.22 5.61
N GLY A 374 -9.29 -22.18 6.57
CA GLY A 374 -9.27 -21.21 7.67
C GLY A 374 -9.95 -19.87 7.36
N ALA A 375 -10.67 -19.77 6.24
CA ALA A 375 -11.35 -18.54 5.84
C ALA A 375 -12.56 -18.25 6.76
N ARG A 376 -12.63 -17.05 7.35
CA ARG A 376 -13.77 -16.61 8.18
C ARG A 376 -14.86 -15.88 7.41
N ARG A 377 -14.49 -15.22 6.31
CA ARG A 377 -15.36 -14.45 5.39
C ARG A 377 -14.91 -14.67 3.96
N GLY A 378 -15.85 -14.56 3.01
CA GLY A 378 -15.58 -14.71 1.58
C GLY A 378 -16.57 -15.63 0.88
N LEU A 379 -16.11 -16.36 -0.12
CA LEU A 379 -16.91 -17.26 -0.96
C LEU A 379 -16.24 -18.64 -1.07
N VAL A 380 -17.06 -19.69 -1.13
CA VAL A 380 -16.67 -21.04 -1.56
C VAL A 380 -17.33 -21.32 -2.91
N HIS A 381 -16.52 -21.61 -3.93
CA HIS A 381 -16.99 -22.06 -5.22
C HIS A 381 -16.77 -23.57 -5.36
N VAL A 382 -17.83 -24.30 -5.70
CA VAL A 382 -17.81 -25.76 -5.86
C VAL A 382 -18.19 -26.11 -7.28
N TYR A 383 -17.33 -26.82 -8.00
CA TYR A 383 -17.45 -27.08 -9.44
C TYR A 383 -17.20 -28.56 -9.77
N SER A 384 -18.13 -29.19 -10.49
CA SER A 384 -17.95 -30.51 -11.11
C SER A 384 -17.16 -30.38 -12.40
N ARG A 385 -16.11 -31.20 -12.56
CA ARG A 385 -15.32 -31.25 -13.82
C ARG A 385 -16.00 -32.07 -14.92
N HIS A 386 -17.23 -32.54 -14.71
CA HIS A 386 -17.89 -33.55 -15.54
C HIS A 386 -19.12 -32.96 -16.21
N THR A 387 -19.26 -33.21 -17.51
CA THR A 387 -20.40 -32.75 -18.33
C THR A 387 -21.70 -33.54 -18.13
N THR A 388 -21.65 -34.58 -17.29
CA THR A 388 -22.79 -35.44 -16.93
C THR A 388 -22.87 -35.64 -15.40
N ALA A 389 -22.32 -34.72 -14.61
CA ALA A 389 -22.55 -34.69 -13.17
C ALA A 389 -22.66 -33.23 -12.69
N ALA A 390 -23.74 -32.90 -12.00
CA ALA A 390 -24.07 -31.54 -11.62
C ALA A 390 -23.78 -31.26 -10.13
N VAL A 391 -23.67 -29.99 -9.77
CA VAL A 391 -23.59 -29.54 -8.37
C VAL A 391 -24.79 -28.65 -8.09
N ARG A 392 -25.56 -28.94 -7.03
CA ARG A 392 -26.74 -28.15 -6.66
C ARG A 392 -26.96 -28.06 -5.16
N VAL A 393 -27.48 -26.93 -4.70
CA VAL A 393 -27.98 -26.75 -3.33
C VAL A 393 -29.47 -27.11 -3.29
N ASN A 394 -29.85 -28.03 -2.40
CA ASN A 394 -31.26 -28.35 -2.14
C ASN A 394 -31.44 -28.99 -0.75
N GLU A 395 -32.57 -29.62 -0.49
CA GLU A 395 -32.87 -30.29 0.78
C GLU A 395 -32.59 -31.79 0.72
N ASN A 396 -32.01 -32.35 1.79
CA ASN A 396 -31.75 -33.79 1.93
C ASN A 396 -32.95 -34.50 2.57
N GLU A 397 -34.05 -34.57 1.83
CA GLU A 397 -35.26 -35.31 2.22
C GLU A 397 -35.50 -36.45 1.22
N PRO A 398 -35.56 -37.72 1.66
CA PRO A 398 -35.58 -38.88 0.75
C PRO A 398 -36.73 -38.90 -0.28
N LEU A 399 -37.94 -38.45 0.08
CA LEU A 399 -39.09 -38.43 -0.83
C LEU A 399 -38.92 -37.33 -1.88
N LEU A 400 -38.42 -36.17 -1.49
CA LEU A 400 -38.09 -35.07 -2.39
C LEU A 400 -36.97 -35.45 -3.35
N LEU A 401 -35.93 -36.16 -2.89
CA LEU A 401 -34.89 -36.69 -3.78
C LEU A 401 -35.49 -37.69 -4.80
N ALA A 402 -36.50 -38.47 -4.41
CA ALA A 402 -37.22 -39.33 -5.34
C ALA A 402 -38.09 -38.52 -6.33
N ASP A 403 -38.70 -37.41 -5.91
CA ASP A 403 -39.37 -36.47 -6.81
C ASP A 403 -38.39 -35.85 -7.82
N PHE A 404 -37.20 -35.45 -7.38
CA PHE A 404 -36.17 -34.91 -8.29
C PHE A 404 -35.71 -35.95 -9.31
N ARG A 405 -35.53 -37.22 -8.92
CA ARG A 405 -35.23 -38.30 -9.87
C ARG A 405 -36.31 -38.44 -10.95
N ARG A 406 -37.59 -38.40 -10.55
CA ARG A 406 -38.72 -38.42 -11.49
C ARG A 406 -38.73 -37.19 -12.39
N PHE A 407 -38.49 -36.01 -11.82
CA PHE A 407 -38.40 -34.76 -12.56
C PHE A 407 -37.32 -34.80 -13.64
N LEU A 408 -36.10 -35.21 -13.29
CA LEU A 408 -34.98 -35.32 -14.24
C LEU A 408 -35.30 -36.31 -15.39
N THR A 409 -35.93 -37.44 -15.05
CA THR A 409 -36.40 -38.41 -16.05
C THR A 409 -37.47 -37.82 -16.96
N GLY A 410 -38.34 -36.94 -16.45
CA GLY A 410 -39.35 -36.26 -17.26
C GLY A 410 -38.78 -35.17 -18.17
N VAL A 411 -37.79 -34.39 -17.69
CA VAL A 411 -37.16 -33.31 -18.45
C VAL A 411 -36.37 -33.84 -19.65
N ALA A 412 -35.57 -34.87 -19.42
CA ALA A 412 -34.75 -35.51 -20.43
C ALA A 412 -34.66 -37.02 -20.12
N PRO A 413 -35.58 -37.83 -20.69
CA PRO A 413 -35.63 -39.27 -20.43
C PRO A 413 -34.46 -39.99 -21.11
N ALA A 414 -33.94 -41.04 -20.48
CA ALA A 414 -32.82 -41.83 -21.03
C ALA A 414 -33.13 -42.50 -22.38
N GLY A 415 -34.40 -42.83 -22.65
CA GLY A 415 -34.86 -43.41 -23.92
C GLY A 415 -35.33 -42.39 -24.97
N GLY A 416 -35.05 -41.10 -24.78
CA GLY A 416 -35.38 -40.05 -25.74
C GLY A 416 -34.56 -40.14 -27.03
N ALA A 417 -35.02 -39.48 -28.10
CA ALA A 417 -34.27 -39.38 -29.35
C ALA A 417 -33.27 -38.22 -29.27
N TYR A 418 -32.02 -38.53 -28.90
CA TYR A 418 -30.92 -37.56 -28.90
C TYR A 418 -29.96 -37.86 -30.03
N GLU A 419 -29.66 -36.86 -30.86
CA GLU A 419 -28.67 -37.04 -31.94
C GLU A 419 -27.28 -37.38 -31.40
N HIS A 420 -26.96 -36.96 -30.17
CA HIS A 420 -25.73 -37.31 -29.46
C HIS A 420 -25.54 -38.82 -29.27
N ASP A 421 -26.63 -39.59 -29.28
CA ASP A 421 -26.61 -41.02 -29.06
C ASP A 421 -26.43 -41.82 -30.37
N ASP A 422 -26.40 -41.14 -31.53
CA ASP A 422 -26.07 -41.77 -32.81
C ASP A 422 -24.55 -41.86 -33.02
N MET A 423 -23.98 -42.95 -32.52
CA MET A 423 -22.53 -43.23 -32.62
C MET A 423 -22.03 -43.44 -34.06
N THR A 424 -22.92 -43.69 -35.03
CA THR A 424 -22.54 -43.85 -36.44
C THR A 424 -22.25 -42.52 -37.11
N ARG A 425 -22.85 -41.44 -36.60
CA ARG A 425 -22.69 -40.07 -37.09
C ARG A 425 -21.60 -39.29 -36.37
N ARG A 426 -21.20 -39.73 -35.18
CA ARG A 426 -20.17 -39.06 -34.37
C ARG A 426 -18.76 -39.49 -34.80
N VAL A 427 -17.84 -38.54 -34.79
CA VAL A 427 -16.41 -38.75 -35.09
C VAL A 427 -15.60 -38.67 -33.79
N ASP A 428 -14.48 -39.39 -33.73
CA ASP A 428 -13.53 -39.40 -32.60
C ASP A 428 -14.15 -39.79 -31.24
N VAL A 429 -15.14 -40.68 -31.24
CA VAL A 429 -15.78 -41.18 -30.02
C VAL A 429 -15.06 -42.44 -29.51
N PRO A 430 -14.71 -42.51 -28.21
CA PRO A 430 -14.20 -43.73 -27.60
C PRO A 430 -15.14 -44.92 -27.81
N ALA A 431 -14.59 -46.11 -28.04
CA ALA A 431 -15.39 -47.31 -28.29
C ALA A 431 -16.28 -47.70 -27.09
N ASP A 432 -15.96 -47.21 -25.90
CA ASP A 432 -16.67 -47.43 -24.64
C ASP A 432 -17.55 -46.25 -24.22
N GLU A 433 -17.77 -45.26 -25.10
CA GLU A 433 -18.63 -44.11 -24.79
C GLU A 433 -20.08 -44.57 -24.52
N PRO A 434 -20.66 -44.24 -23.36
CA PRO A 434 -22.02 -44.60 -23.05
C PRO A 434 -23.03 -43.72 -23.79
N ILE A 435 -24.20 -44.30 -24.07
CA ILE A 435 -25.39 -43.55 -24.51
C ILE A 435 -25.83 -42.61 -23.37
N ASN A 436 -25.66 -41.30 -23.56
CA ASN A 436 -25.71 -40.32 -22.47
C ASN A 436 -26.22 -38.94 -22.91
N GLY A 437 -26.84 -38.81 -24.09
CA GLY A 437 -27.40 -37.56 -24.57
C GLY A 437 -28.37 -36.92 -23.57
N HIS A 438 -29.21 -37.74 -22.94
CA HIS A 438 -30.09 -37.32 -21.86
C HIS A 438 -29.35 -36.67 -20.68
N ALA A 439 -28.20 -37.23 -20.27
CA ALA A 439 -27.42 -36.77 -19.13
C ALA A 439 -26.82 -35.38 -19.39
N HIS A 440 -26.40 -35.11 -20.62
CA HIS A 440 -25.96 -33.78 -21.04
C HIS A 440 -27.10 -32.75 -21.01
N CYS A 441 -28.29 -33.12 -21.47
CA CYS A 441 -29.47 -32.25 -21.41
C CYS A 441 -29.90 -31.96 -19.96
N GLN A 442 -29.88 -32.96 -19.08
CA GLN A 442 -30.12 -32.76 -17.64
C GLN A 442 -29.05 -31.86 -17.02
N HIS A 443 -27.78 -32.08 -17.37
CA HIS A 443 -26.66 -31.27 -16.87
C HIS A 443 -26.77 -29.82 -17.35
N LEU A 444 -27.22 -29.55 -18.57
CA LEU A 444 -27.43 -28.19 -19.08
C LEU A 444 -28.41 -27.39 -18.19
N LEU A 445 -29.45 -28.05 -17.68
CA LEU A 445 -30.43 -27.42 -16.78
C LEU A 445 -29.88 -27.24 -15.35
N LEU A 446 -29.15 -28.24 -14.85
CA LEU A 446 -28.62 -28.23 -13.49
C LEU A 446 -27.30 -27.48 -13.34
N GLY A 447 -26.50 -27.27 -14.37
CA GLY A 447 -25.22 -26.59 -14.27
C GLY A 447 -24.13 -27.37 -13.51
N ALA A 448 -22.89 -26.90 -13.65
CA ALA A 448 -21.71 -27.58 -13.13
C ALA A 448 -21.27 -27.10 -11.74
N SER A 449 -21.82 -25.99 -11.22
CA SER A 449 -21.27 -25.33 -10.03
C SER A 449 -22.27 -24.60 -9.16
N GLU A 450 -21.89 -24.41 -7.89
CA GLU A 450 -22.55 -23.55 -6.91
C GLU A 450 -21.53 -22.65 -6.20
N THR A 451 -21.95 -21.44 -5.81
CA THR A 451 -21.12 -20.50 -5.04
C THR A 451 -21.83 -20.14 -3.74
N LEU A 452 -21.17 -20.37 -2.61
CA LEU A 452 -21.71 -20.22 -1.26
C LEU A 452 -20.96 -19.14 -0.47
N PRO A 453 -21.66 -18.22 0.21
CA PRO A 453 -21.00 -17.27 1.10
C PRO A 453 -20.39 -17.94 2.34
N ILE A 454 -19.30 -17.38 2.84
CA ILE A 454 -18.67 -17.75 4.11
C ILE A 454 -19.01 -16.69 5.15
N VAL A 455 -19.61 -17.12 6.25
CA VAL A 455 -19.91 -16.27 7.41
C VAL A 455 -19.42 -16.97 8.68
N ASP A 456 -18.59 -16.29 9.46
CA ASP A 456 -18.00 -16.79 10.70
C ASP A 456 -17.32 -18.17 10.56
N GLY A 457 -16.66 -18.39 9.42
CA GLY A 457 -15.96 -19.64 9.12
C GLY A 457 -16.87 -20.82 8.78
N ARG A 458 -18.13 -20.56 8.42
CA ARG A 458 -19.12 -21.57 8.04
C ARG A 458 -19.72 -21.25 6.67
N LEU A 459 -20.14 -22.29 5.95
CA LEU A 459 -20.99 -22.14 4.76
C LEU A 459 -22.32 -21.52 5.21
N ALA A 460 -22.68 -20.39 4.61
CA ALA A 460 -23.93 -19.67 4.92
C ALA A 460 -25.14 -20.34 4.26
N LEU A 461 -25.41 -21.58 4.64
CA LEU A 461 -26.55 -22.37 4.19
C LEU A 461 -27.76 -22.13 5.10
N GLY A 462 -28.95 -22.15 4.51
CA GLY A 462 -30.21 -22.20 5.26
C GLY A 462 -30.35 -23.52 6.03
N ARG A 463 -31.27 -23.54 7.01
CA ARG A 463 -31.48 -24.67 7.94
C ARG A 463 -31.55 -26.05 7.27
N TRP A 464 -32.18 -26.12 6.11
CA TRP A 464 -32.44 -27.36 5.37
C TRP A 464 -31.56 -27.52 4.13
N GLN A 465 -30.76 -26.50 3.80
CA GLN A 465 -29.95 -26.52 2.59
C GLN A 465 -28.72 -27.42 2.78
N ARG A 466 -28.52 -28.28 1.80
CA ARG A 466 -27.40 -29.21 1.64
C ARG A 466 -26.90 -29.10 0.20
N LEU A 467 -25.61 -29.36 0.01
CA LEU A 467 -24.94 -29.32 -1.27
C LEU A 467 -24.79 -30.74 -1.82
N PHE A 468 -25.22 -30.95 -3.05
CA PHE A 468 -25.21 -32.26 -3.69
C PHE A 468 -24.31 -32.30 -4.93
N LEU A 469 -23.62 -33.42 -5.09
CA LEU A 469 -23.16 -33.91 -6.38
C LEU A 469 -24.22 -34.85 -6.96
N ILE A 470 -24.65 -34.61 -8.18
CA ILE A 470 -25.74 -35.36 -8.83
C ILE A 470 -25.16 -36.14 -10.01
N GLU A 471 -25.23 -37.47 -9.98
CA GLU A 471 -24.86 -38.34 -11.10
C GLU A 471 -26.01 -38.42 -12.12
N LEU A 472 -25.72 -38.20 -13.40
CA LEU A 472 -26.74 -38.15 -14.44
C LEU A 472 -26.62 -39.25 -15.49
N CYS A 473 -25.55 -40.05 -15.50
CA CYS A 473 -25.24 -40.95 -16.62
C CYS A 473 -24.99 -42.42 -16.23
N SER A 474 -23.97 -42.72 -15.43
CA SER A 474 -23.69 -44.10 -15.01
C SER A 474 -22.77 -44.13 -13.81
N ALA A 475 -22.75 -45.25 -13.10
CA ALA A 475 -21.86 -45.48 -11.97
C ALA A 475 -20.40 -45.28 -12.40
N ARG A 476 -19.75 -44.24 -11.88
CA ARG A 476 -18.34 -43.95 -12.16
C ARG A 476 -17.73 -43.02 -11.12
N GLU A 477 -16.44 -42.76 -11.28
CA GLU A 477 -15.75 -41.77 -10.47
C GLU A 477 -16.03 -40.36 -10.97
N ARG A 478 -16.36 -39.45 -10.04
CA ARG A 478 -16.59 -38.03 -10.27
C ARG A 478 -15.65 -37.19 -9.42
N GLN A 479 -15.29 -36.03 -9.96
CA GLN A 479 -14.34 -35.10 -9.37
C GLN A 479 -15.01 -33.74 -9.21
N VAL A 480 -14.94 -33.21 -7.99
CA VAL A 480 -15.46 -31.91 -7.60
C VAL A 480 -14.31 -31.06 -7.10
N VAL A 481 -14.20 -29.83 -7.61
CA VAL A 481 -13.22 -28.84 -7.20
C VAL A 481 -13.88 -27.88 -6.23
N VAL A 482 -13.21 -27.62 -5.11
CA VAL A 482 -13.63 -26.64 -4.09
C VAL A 482 -12.57 -25.55 -4.01
N GLN A 483 -12.96 -24.32 -4.33
CA GLN A 483 -12.11 -23.14 -4.24
C GLN A 483 -12.65 -22.22 -3.14
N VAL A 484 -11.80 -21.92 -2.14
CA VAL A 484 -12.07 -20.94 -1.09
C VAL A 484 -11.42 -19.62 -1.49
N ILE A 485 -12.20 -18.55 -1.45
CA ILE A 485 -11.79 -17.19 -1.76
C ILE A 485 -12.10 -16.34 -0.53
N ALA A 486 -11.08 -16.06 0.28
CA ALA A 486 -11.21 -15.20 1.45
C ALA A 486 -11.26 -13.70 1.05
N THR A 487 -11.99 -12.90 1.83
CA THR A 487 -12.14 -11.44 1.63
C THR A 487 -11.90 -10.66 2.89
#